data_AF-A0AAU2E9Y4-F1
#
_entry.id   AF-A0AAU2E9Y4-F1
#
_cell.length_a   1.000
_cell.length_b   1.000
_cell.length_c   1.000
_cell.angle_alpha   90.00
_cell.angle_beta   90.00
_cell.angle_gamma   90.00
#
_symmetry.space_group_name_H-M   'P 1'
#
loop_
_entity.id
_entity.type
_entity.pdbx_description
1 polymer ?
#
loop_
_entity_poly.entity_id
_entity_poly.type
_entity_poly.pdbx_seq_one_letter_code
_entity_poly.pdbx_strand_id
1 'polypeptide(L)'
;METTPRVALQLNIHLTFAEILGLLLLSPDGCLSWEHVENPVESEITDCMWFAVADTSMNMVGEYATMAMDIYTGRRASNLHSFALRLGTVITHIFGVTSPEQPSATVPAQREWRAVPAGYVHPDGMLA
;
A
#
# COMPACT_ATOMS: atom_id res chain seq x y z
N MET A 1 -34.69 33.47 -12.43
CA MET A 1 -33.65 32.64 -11.80
C MET A 1 -33.50 31.40 -12.67
N GLU A 2 -32.52 31.40 -13.57
CA GLU A 2 -32.18 30.18 -14.32
C GLU A 2 -31.42 29.24 -13.38
N THR A 3 -32.07 28.15 -12.98
CA THR A 3 -31.44 27.07 -12.23
C THR A 3 -30.48 26.35 -13.15
N THR A 4 -29.17 26.48 -12.90
CA THR A 4 -28.13 25.71 -13.60
C THR A 4 -28.50 24.23 -13.55
N PRO A 5 -28.58 23.53 -14.70
CA PRO A 5 -28.95 22.13 -14.71
C PRO A 5 -27.91 21.32 -13.94
N ARG A 6 -28.37 20.54 -12.96
CA ARG A 6 -27.54 19.57 -12.24
C ARG A 6 -27.70 18.22 -12.92
N VAL A 7 -26.58 17.61 -13.29
CA VAL A 7 -26.55 16.27 -13.89
C VAL A 7 -25.95 15.32 -12.87
N ALA A 8 -26.69 14.26 -12.53
CA ALA A 8 -26.15 13.12 -11.80
C ALA A 8 -25.60 12.11 -12.81
N LEU A 9 -24.34 11.72 -12.65
CA LEU A 9 -23.67 10.73 -13.48
C LEU A 9 -23.47 9.47 -12.65
N GLN A 10 -23.89 8.33 -13.19
CA GLN A 10 -23.56 7.02 -12.65
C GLN A 10 -22.42 6.44 -13.50
N LEU A 11 -21.28 6.21 -12.86
CA LEU A 11 -20.10 5.61 -13.49
C LEU A 11 -19.93 4.21 -12.91
N ASN A 12 -19.77 3.22 -13.79
CA ASN A 12 -19.33 1.87 -13.39
C ASN A 12 -17.83 1.79 -13.68
N ILE A 13 -17.04 1.57 -12.63
CA ILE A 13 -15.58 1.51 -12.74
C ILE A 13 -15.17 0.10 -12.33
N HIS A 14 -14.45 -0.57 -13.21
CA HIS A 14 -13.88 -1.88 -12.94
C HIS A 14 -12.41 -1.68 -12.63
N LEU A 15 -12.01 -2.00 -11.40
CA LEU A 15 -10.64 -1.88 -10.94
C LEU A 15 -10.14 -3.24 -10.48
N THR A 16 -8.90 -3.53 -10.86
CA THR A 16 -8.15 -4.69 -10.40
C THR A 16 -7.64 -4.47 -8.98
N PHE A 17 -7.23 -5.54 -8.31
CA PHE A 17 -6.57 -5.46 -7.00
C PHE A 17 -5.40 -4.47 -7.00
N ALA A 18 -4.55 -4.53 -8.03
CA ALA A 18 -3.37 -3.67 -8.14
C ALA A 18 -3.75 -2.19 -8.25
N GLU A 19 -4.80 -1.87 -9.00
CA GLU A 19 -5.26 -0.49 -9.17
C GLU A 19 -5.90 0.05 -7.89
N ILE A 20 -6.72 -0.76 -7.20
CA ILE A 20 -7.29 -0.39 -5.90
C ILE A 20 -6.17 -0.15 -4.89
N LEU A 21 -5.19 -1.05 -4.83
CA LEU A 21 -4.04 -0.91 -3.95
C LEU A 21 -3.21 0.34 -4.32
N GLY A 22 -2.98 0.58 -5.60
CA GLY A 22 -2.28 1.75 -6.12
C GLY A 22 -2.93 3.05 -5.71
N LEU A 23 -4.23 3.18 -5.95
CA LEU A 23 -5.04 4.34 -5.60
C LEU A 23 -5.02 4.57 -4.09
N LEU A 24 -5.33 3.56 -3.28
CA LEU A 24 -5.40 3.72 -1.83
C LEU A 24 -4.03 3.95 -1.17
N LEU A 25 -2.94 3.42 -1.75
CA LEU A 25 -1.60 3.54 -1.18
C LEU A 25 -0.87 4.81 -1.61
N LEU A 26 -1.10 5.29 -2.84
CA LEU A 26 -0.28 6.31 -3.49
C LEU A 26 -1.05 7.54 -3.95
N SER A 27 -2.37 7.59 -3.75
CA SER A 27 -3.13 8.80 -4.09
C SER A 27 -2.60 10.02 -3.33
N PRO A 28 -2.55 11.18 -4.00
CA PRO A 28 -2.17 12.43 -3.38
C PRO A 28 -3.03 12.69 -2.12
N ASP A 29 -2.42 13.30 -1.11
CA ASP A 29 -3.07 13.66 0.17
C ASP A 29 -3.46 12.50 1.09
N GLY A 30 -3.16 11.25 0.73
CA GLY A 30 -3.10 10.11 1.66
C GLY A 30 -4.31 9.99 2.59
N CYS A 31 -5.47 9.64 2.04
CA CYS A 31 -6.71 9.55 2.82
C CYS A 31 -6.70 8.44 3.89
N LEU A 32 -5.80 7.46 3.77
CA LEU A 32 -5.71 6.33 4.68
C LEU A 32 -4.53 6.44 5.65
N SER A 33 -4.85 6.39 6.94
CA SER A 33 -3.88 6.21 8.03
C SER A 33 -3.78 4.74 8.45
N TRP A 34 -2.79 4.43 9.30
CA TRP A 34 -2.65 3.11 9.92
C TRP A 34 -3.92 2.66 10.65
N GLU A 35 -4.60 3.56 11.36
CA GLU A 35 -5.80 3.24 12.15
C GLU A 35 -6.92 2.65 11.27
N HIS A 36 -7.12 3.20 10.06
CA HIS A 36 -8.10 2.72 9.09
C HIS A 36 -7.78 1.31 8.59
N VAL A 37 -6.51 0.93 8.54
CA VAL A 37 -6.08 -0.40 8.10
C VAL A 37 -6.10 -1.41 9.25
N GLU A 38 -5.89 -0.97 10.49
CA GLU A 38 -5.97 -1.83 11.67
C GLU A 38 -7.41 -2.12 12.10
N ASN A 39 -8.30 -1.15 11.95
CA ASN A 39 -9.73 -1.27 12.27
C ASN A 39 -10.56 -0.83 11.06
N PRO A 40 -10.63 -1.65 9.99
CA PRO A 40 -11.26 -1.23 8.75
C PRO A 40 -12.76 -1.03 8.90
N VAL A 41 -13.20 0.19 8.64
CA VAL A 41 -14.61 0.55 8.46
C VAL A 41 -14.87 0.64 6.96
N GLU A 42 -15.73 -0.22 6.45
CA GLU A 42 -15.98 -0.38 5.01
C GLU A 42 -16.32 0.94 4.30
N SER A 43 -17.18 1.76 4.92
CA SER A 43 -17.58 3.05 4.36
C SER A 43 -16.41 4.03 4.23
N GLU A 44 -15.51 4.08 5.22
CA GLU A 44 -14.37 5.00 5.21
C GLU A 44 -13.35 4.61 4.13
N ILE A 45 -13.06 3.31 4.00
CA ILE A 45 -12.18 2.81 2.94
C ILE A 45 -12.78 3.08 1.55
N THR A 46 -14.09 2.89 1.41
CA THR A 46 -14.81 3.13 0.15
C THR A 46 -14.85 4.62 -0.20
N ASP A 47 -15.03 5.51 0.77
CA ASP A 47 -15.00 6.95 0.56
C ASP A 47 -13.60 7.42 0.16
N CYS A 48 -12.55 6.90 0.81
CA CYS A 48 -11.17 7.14 0.41
C CYS A 48 -10.91 6.66 -1.02
N MET A 49 -11.48 5.52 -1.40
CA MET A 49 -11.37 4.99 -2.76
C MET A 49 -12.05 5.90 -3.79
N TRP A 50 -13.25 6.40 -3.49
CA TRP A 50 -13.95 7.35 -4.36
C TRP A 50 -13.19 8.65 -4.53
N PHE A 51 -12.63 9.17 -3.44
CA PHE A 51 -11.78 10.35 -3.50
C PHE A 51 -10.54 10.11 -4.37
N ALA A 52 -9.84 9.01 -4.13
CA ALA A 52 -8.66 8.61 -4.91
C ALA A 52 -8.97 8.49 -6.41
N VAL A 53 -10.10 7.88 -6.77
CA VAL A 53 -10.55 7.77 -8.17
C VAL A 53 -10.88 9.13 -8.78
N ALA A 54 -11.50 10.04 -8.02
CA ALA A 54 -11.88 11.36 -8.51
C ALA A 54 -10.67 12.28 -8.70
N ASP A 55 -9.64 12.13 -7.85
CA ASP A 55 -8.45 12.99 -7.85
C ASP A 55 -7.32 12.45 -8.76
N THR A 56 -7.34 11.15 -9.07
CA THR A 56 -6.27 10.51 -9.85
C THR A 56 -6.63 10.42 -11.33
N SER A 57 -5.78 10.99 -12.19
CA SER A 57 -5.89 10.80 -13.65
C SER A 57 -5.76 9.32 -14.05
N MET A 58 -6.56 8.86 -15.01
CA MET A 58 -6.53 7.47 -15.49
C MET A 58 -5.14 7.00 -15.95
N ASN A 59 -4.30 7.90 -16.45
CA ASN A 59 -2.92 7.55 -16.83
C ASN A 59 -2.04 7.19 -15.60
N MET A 60 -2.30 7.84 -14.46
CA MET A 60 -1.56 7.61 -13.21
C MET A 60 -2.00 6.32 -12.52
N VAL A 61 -3.23 5.86 -12.74
CA VAL A 61 -3.77 4.65 -12.11
C VAL A 61 -2.90 3.43 -12.43
N GLY A 62 -2.49 3.26 -13.69
CA GLY A 62 -1.61 2.15 -14.09
C GLY A 62 -0.19 2.25 -13.51
N GLU A 63 0.35 3.47 -13.40
CA GLU A 63 1.66 3.71 -12.77
C GLU A 63 1.62 3.41 -11.27
N TYR A 64 0.56 3.85 -10.59
CA TYR A 64 0.31 3.57 -9.18
C TYR A 64 0.10 2.09 -8.94
N ALA A 65 -0.66 1.41 -9.79
CA ALA A 65 -0.86 -0.03 -9.69
C ALA A 65 0.47 -0.78 -9.76
N THR A 66 1.32 -0.42 -10.73
CA THR A 66 2.65 -1.03 -10.90
C THR A 66 3.52 -0.76 -9.67
N MET A 67 3.59 0.50 -9.23
CA MET A 67 4.42 0.91 -8.09
C MET A 67 3.96 0.27 -6.78
N ALA A 68 2.65 0.24 -6.53
CA ALA A 68 2.09 -0.35 -5.33
C ALA A 68 2.29 -1.87 -5.32
N MET A 69 2.20 -2.55 -6.46
CA MET A 69 2.54 -3.97 -6.54
C MET A 69 4.02 -4.24 -6.29
N ASP A 70 4.93 -3.38 -6.77
CA ASP A 70 6.36 -3.51 -6.44
C ASP A 70 6.63 -3.36 -4.94
N ILE A 71 5.93 -2.43 -4.28
CA ILE A 71 5.98 -2.26 -2.82
C ILE A 71 5.38 -3.47 -2.12
N TYR A 72 4.18 -3.89 -2.50
CA TYR A 72 3.43 -5.01 -1.91
C TYR A 72 4.22 -6.31 -1.98
N THR A 73 4.80 -6.62 -3.14
CA THR A 73 5.61 -7.83 -3.38
C THR A 73 7.01 -7.76 -2.80
N GLY A 74 7.42 -6.62 -2.22
CA GLY A 74 8.76 -6.41 -1.67
C GLY A 74 9.86 -6.26 -2.74
N ARG A 75 9.51 -6.17 -4.03
CA ARG A 75 10.47 -5.89 -5.12
C ARG A 75 11.07 -4.49 -5.01
N ARG A 76 10.33 -3.55 -4.41
CA ARG A 76 10.79 -2.19 -4.10
C ARG A 76 10.85 -1.99 -2.59
N ALA A 77 12.03 -1.65 -2.08
CA ALA A 77 12.19 -1.25 -0.69
C ALA A 77 11.40 0.04 -0.41
N SER A 78 10.49 -0.02 0.54
CA SER A 78 9.67 1.11 0.96
C SER A 78 9.25 0.94 2.42
N ASN A 79 9.18 2.05 3.16
CA ASN A 79 8.59 2.09 4.51
C ASN A 79 7.09 1.75 4.51
N LEU A 80 6.44 1.78 3.34
CA LEU A 80 5.03 1.42 3.16
C LEU A 80 4.80 -0.08 2.98
N HIS A 81 5.84 -0.93 2.91
CA HIS A 81 5.68 -2.36 2.61
C HIS A 81 4.70 -3.06 3.57
N SER A 82 4.89 -2.91 4.89
CA SER A 82 4.01 -3.52 5.89
C SER A 82 2.59 -2.97 5.83
N PHE A 83 2.44 -1.68 5.50
CA PHE A 83 1.14 -1.05 5.31
C PHE A 83 0.43 -1.64 4.09
N ALA A 84 1.13 -1.74 2.97
CA ALA A 84 0.62 -2.31 1.73
C ALA A 84 0.17 -3.77 1.91
N LEU A 85 0.91 -4.58 2.67
CA LEU A 85 0.51 -5.97 2.97
C LEU A 85 -0.84 -6.04 3.71
N ARG A 86 -1.00 -5.23 4.77
CA ARG A 86 -2.26 -5.19 5.53
C ARG A 86 -3.40 -4.58 4.71
N LEU A 87 -3.13 -3.52 3.97
CA LEU A 87 -4.09 -2.89 3.07
C LEU A 87 -4.58 -3.89 2.01
N GLY A 88 -3.71 -4.75 1.49
CA GLY A 88 -4.09 -5.83 0.57
C GLY A 88 -5.11 -6.82 1.18
N THR A 89 -4.97 -7.16 2.46
CA THR A 89 -5.95 -7.98 3.18
C THR A 89 -7.30 -7.26 3.30
N VAL A 90 -7.28 -5.97 3.65
CA VAL A 90 -8.48 -5.13 3.74
C VAL A 90 -9.18 -5.03 2.39
N ILE A 91 -8.43 -4.80 1.31
CA ILE A 91 -8.95 -4.72 -0.06
C ILE A 91 -9.63 -6.02 -0.46
N THR A 92 -8.99 -7.17 -0.18
CA THR A 92 -9.55 -8.48 -0.49
C THR A 92 -10.86 -8.72 0.25
N HIS A 93 -10.93 -8.29 1.52
CA HIS A 93 -12.11 -8.46 2.36
C HIS A 93 -13.28 -7.57 1.91
N ILE A 94 -13.03 -6.28 1.68
CA ILE A 94 -14.08 -5.29 1.37
C ILE A 94 -14.54 -5.39 -0.08
N PHE A 95 -13.61 -5.45 -1.03
CA PHE A 95 -13.93 -5.38 -2.45
C PHE A 95 -14.07 -6.76 -3.10
N GLY A 96 -13.79 -7.85 -2.37
CA GLY A 96 -13.89 -9.22 -2.87
C GLY A 96 -12.93 -9.55 -4.02
N VAL A 97 -11.89 -8.73 -4.22
CA VAL A 97 -10.88 -8.95 -5.27
C VAL A 97 -9.73 -9.79 -4.72
N THR A 98 -9.30 -10.79 -5.49
CA THR A 98 -8.22 -11.69 -5.06
C THR A 98 -6.86 -11.03 -5.30
N SER A 99 -6.01 -10.97 -4.26
CA SER A 99 -4.60 -10.62 -4.44
C SER A 99 -3.89 -11.69 -5.30
N PRO A 100 -3.07 -11.30 -6.28
CA PRO A 100 -2.23 -12.24 -7.01
C PRO A 100 -1.15 -12.75 -6.06
N GLU A 101 -1.41 -13.90 -5.42
CA GLU A 101 -0.55 -14.66 -4.51
C GLU A 101 0.20 -13.80 -3.47
N GLN A 102 -0.27 -13.80 -2.21
CA GLN A 102 0.42 -13.13 -1.11
C GLN A 102 1.91 -13.47 -1.17
N PRO A 103 2.81 -12.46 -1.23
CA PRO A 103 4.23 -12.73 -1.33
C PRO A 103 4.62 -13.59 -0.14
N SER A 104 5.05 -14.83 -0.42
CA SER A 104 5.61 -15.74 0.58
C SER A 104 6.61 -14.93 1.37
N ALA A 105 6.35 -14.76 2.68
CA ALA A 105 7.18 -13.96 3.55
C ALA A 105 8.64 -14.39 3.37
N THR A 106 9.38 -13.65 2.55
CA THR A 106 10.81 -13.84 2.45
C THR A 106 11.32 -13.16 3.69
N VAL A 107 11.41 -13.94 4.76
CA VAL A 107 12.01 -13.57 6.03
C VAL A 107 13.26 -12.75 5.68
N PRO A 108 13.36 -11.46 6.04
CA PRO A 108 14.61 -10.75 5.85
C PRO A 108 15.64 -11.56 6.61
N ALA A 109 16.66 -12.06 5.91
CA ALA A 109 17.76 -12.81 6.51
C ALA A 109 18.16 -12.04 7.77
N GLN A 110 18.00 -12.67 8.94
CA GLN A 110 18.48 -12.12 10.19
C GLN A 110 19.94 -11.75 9.93
N ARG A 111 20.23 -10.46 9.79
CA ARG A 111 21.54 -9.96 10.14
C ARG A 111 21.62 -10.21 11.63
N GLU A 112 22.15 -11.37 11.99
CA GLU A 112 22.66 -11.64 13.32
C GLU A 112 23.72 -10.57 13.59
N TRP A 113 23.28 -9.43 14.10
CA TRP A 113 24.14 -8.55 14.86
C TRP A 113 24.51 -9.34 16.10
N ARG A 114 25.55 -10.19 15.99
CA ARG A 114 26.27 -10.67 17.16
C ARG A 114 26.77 -9.43 17.85
N ALA A 115 26.13 -9.07 18.96
CA ALA A 115 26.68 -8.14 19.91
C ALA A 115 28.07 -8.68 20.29
N VAL A 116 29.12 -8.06 19.78
CA VAL A 116 30.47 -8.32 20.26
C VAL A 116 30.52 -7.72 21.67
N PRO A 117 30.71 -8.53 22.72
CA PRO A 117 30.84 -7.97 24.06
C PRO A 117 32.03 -7.01 24.07
N ALA A 118 31.85 -5.83 24.68
CA ALA A 118 32.91 -4.86 24.85
C ALA A 118 34.11 -5.55 25.52
N GLY A 119 35.22 -5.68 24.78
CA GLY A 119 36.44 -6.36 25.25
C GLY A 119 36.98 -7.47 24.35
N TYR A 120 36.36 -7.80 23.22
CA TYR A 120 36.93 -8.79 22.29
C TYR A 120 38.06 -8.16 21.44
N VAL A 121 39.30 -8.57 21.70
CA VAL A 121 40.48 -8.24 20.87
C VAL A 121 40.67 -9.35 19.84
N HIS A 122 40.65 -9.01 18.55
CA HIS A 122 40.93 -9.96 17.47
C HIS A 122 42.40 -10.40 17.55
N PRO A 123 42.74 -11.69 17.32
CA PRO A 123 44.11 -12.19 17.43
C PRO A 123 45.11 -11.58 16.41
N ASP A 124 44.65 -10.74 15.48
CA ASP A 124 45.46 -10.08 14.45
C ASP A 124 45.79 -8.61 14.75
N GLY A 125 45.47 -8.11 15.94
CA GLY A 125 46.04 -6.84 16.43
C GLY A 125 45.65 -5.57 15.67
N MET A 126 44.58 -5.55 14.88
CA MET A 126 44.01 -4.31 14.33
C MET A 126 42.76 -3.91 15.13
N LEU A 127 42.85 -2.74 15.77
CA LEU A 127 41.73 -2.07 16.43
C LEU A 127 40.72 -1.58 15.38
N ALA A 128 39.43 -1.79 15.64
CA ALA A 128 38.35 -1.07 14.99
C ALA A 128 38.15 0.30 15.64
#